data_AF-X0T6P6-F1
#
_entry.id   AF-X0T6P6-F1
#
_cell.length_a   1.000
_cell.length_b   1.000
_cell.length_c   1.000
_cell.angle_alpha   90.00
_cell.angle_beta   90.00
_cell.angle_gamma   90.00
#
_symmetry.space_group_name_H-M   'P 1'
#
loop_
_entity.id
_entity.type
_entity.pdbx_description
1 polymer ?
#
loop_
_entity_poly.entity_id
_entity_poly.type
_entity_poly.pdbx_seq_one_letter_code
_entity_poly.pdbx_strand_id
1 'polypeptide(L)'
;GKCCNPVPGEDVVGYVTVGRGVTVHRAGCTSVHQGRHDPKRFIRASWVRDGKGAVVAGVRVMCIDRPNLLADILNSFSGHAVNLQQARTYPVQDNKGMIDLVFELNDQKQLDKITAAVYQVSGVTAVTSLKEVEKQSDGRRRGTTAS
;
A
#
# COMPACT_ATOMS: atom_id res chain seq x y z
N GLY A 1 -24.99 -2.61 19.55
CA GLY A 1 -24.24 -1.37 19.23
C GLY A 1 -22.78 -1.72 19.02
N LYS A 2 -22.10 -1.03 18.09
CA LYS A 2 -20.73 -1.32 17.61
C LYS A 2 -19.72 -1.47 18.78
N CYS A 3 -19.10 -2.65 19.00
CA CYS A 3 -18.02 -2.87 20.02
C CYS A 3 -16.74 -2.15 19.60
N CYS A 4 -16.20 -2.63 18.49
CA CYS A 4 -14.91 -2.26 17.94
C CYS A 4 -15.23 -2.15 16.46
N ASN A 5 -15.12 -0.98 15.87
CA ASN A 5 -15.42 -0.78 14.46
C ASN A 5 -14.18 -1.22 13.68
N PRO A 6 -14.04 -2.51 13.32
CA PRO A 6 -12.77 -3.02 12.84
C PRO A 6 -12.55 -2.54 11.41
N VAL A 7 -11.31 -2.18 11.07
CA VAL A 7 -10.98 -1.65 9.74
C VAL A 7 -10.26 -2.68 8.87
N PRO A 8 -10.36 -2.58 7.53
CA PRO A 8 -9.63 -3.45 6.62
C PRO A 8 -8.14 -3.52 6.94
N GLY A 9 -7.59 -4.73 7.01
CA GLY A 9 -6.20 -4.98 7.36
C GLY A 9 -5.94 -5.30 8.84
N GLU A 10 -6.92 -5.08 9.74
CA GLU A 10 -6.83 -5.57 11.11
C GLU A 10 -7.16 -7.07 11.22
N ASP A 11 -6.54 -7.74 12.19
CA ASP A 11 -6.93 -9.09 12.58
C ASP A 11 -8.34 -9.07 13.17
N VAL A 12 -9.24 -9.84 12.53
CA VAL A 12 -10.65 -9.91 12.89
C VAL A 12 -11.09 -11.33 13.18
N VAL A 13 -12.19 -11.43 13.92
CA VAL A 13 -12.85 -12.68 14.29
C VAL A 13 -14.35 -12.52 14.10
N GLY A 14 -15.00 -13.57 13.61
CA GLY A 14 -16.45 -13.64 13.52
C GLY A 14 -17.02 -14.31 14.76
N TYR A 15 -18.12 -13.79 15.27
CA TYR A 15 -18.84 -14.38 16.40
C TYR A 15 -20.31 -14.57 16.05
N VAL A 16 -20.80 -15.80 16.21
CA VAL A 16 -22.20 -16.17 15.92
C VAL A 16 -23.10 -15.68 17.05
N THR A 17 -23.98 -14.73 16.72
CA THR A 17 -24.96 -14.17 17.65
C THR A 17 -26.29 -14.91 17.56
N VAL A 18 -26.98 -15.07 18.69
CA VAL A 18 -28.30 -15.73 18.71
C VAL A 18 -29.31 -14.84 17.98
N GLY A 19 -29.90 -15.37 16.90
CA GLY A 19 -30.98 -14.72 16.15
C GLY A 19 -30.57 -13.52 15.27
N ARG A 20 -29.28 -13.15 15.18
CA ARG A 20 -28.81 -11.99 14.39
C ARG A 20 -27.63 -12.28 13.44
N GLY A 21 -27.29 -13.55 13.24
CA GLY A 21 -26.20 -13.94 12.33
C GLY A 21 -24.80 -13.72 12.92
N VAL A 22 -23.82 -13.45 12.07
CA VAL A 22 -22.41 -13.27 12.47
C VAL A 22 -22.10 -11.78 12.68
N THR A 23 -21.45 -11.44 13.79
CA THR A 23 -20.87 -10.11 14.03
C THR A 23 -19.35 -10.17 13.96
N VAL A 24 -18.71 -9.19 13.32
CA VAL A 24 -17.25 -9.10 13.17
C VAL A 24 -16.67 -8.21 14.27
N HIS A 25 -15.61 -8.71 14.91
CA HIS A 25 -14.87 -8.01 15.95
C HIS A 25 -13.37 -8.02 15.63
N ARG A 26 -12.61 -7.07 16.18
CA ARG A 26 -11.14 -7.20 16.24
C ARG A 26 -10.78 -8.42 17.10
N ALA A 27 -9.74 -9.16 16.73
CA ALA A 27 -9.31 -10.38 17.43
C ALA A 27 -9.08 -10.19 18.94
N GLY A 28 -8.79 -8.96 19.39
CA GLY A 28 -8.64 -8.58 20.79
C GLY A 28 -9.79 -7.77 21.43
N CYS A 29 -11.00 -7.67 20.84
CA CYS A 29 -12.12 -6.93 21.48
C CYS A 29 -12.50 -7.61 22.81
N THR A 30 -12.36 -6.88 23.91
CA THR A 30 -12.68 -7.37 25.26
C THR A 30 -14.14 -7.81 25.39
N SER A 31 -15.06 -7.14 24.69
CA SER A 31 -16.47 -7.52 24.68
C SER A 31 -16.75 -8.87 24.00
N VAL A 32 -15.94 -9.29 23.02
CA VAL A 32 -16.09 -10.63 22.41
C VAL A 32 -15.44 -11.70 23.30
N HIS A 33 -14.45 -11.34 24.10
CA HIS A 33 -13.82 -12.26 25.05
C HIS A 33 -14.76 -12.71 26.18
N GLN A 34 -15.79 -11.94 26.52
CA GLN A 34 -16.84 -12.39 27.44
C GLN A 34 -17.66 -13.58 26.88
N GLY A 35 -17.64 -13.81 25.55
CA GLY A 35 -18.23 -14.97 24.88
C GLY A 35 -17.33 -16.21 24.84
N ARG A 36 -16.11 -16.19 25.41
CA ARG A 36 -15.17 -17.33 25.41
C ARG A 36 -15.69 -18.60 26.10
N HIS A 37 -16.80 -18.52 26.83
CA HIS A 37 -17.47 -19.68 27.42
C HIS A 37 -18.07 -20.64 26.38
N ASP A 38 -18.27 -20.20 25.13
CA ASP A 38 -18.69 -21.05 24.02
C ASP A 38 -17.79 -20.88 22.79
N PRO A 39 -16.62 -21.57 22.76
CA PRO A 39 -15.64 -21.49 21.68
C PRO A 39 -16.22 -21.84 20.31
N LYS A 40 -17.27 -22.67 20.26
CA LYS A 40 -17.89 -23.14 19.01
C LYS A 40 -18.59 -22.03 18.23
N ARG A 41 -18.85 -20.89 18.87
CA ARG A 41 -19.46 -19.70 18.24
C ARG A 41 -18.44 -18.77 17.59
N PHE A 42 -17.15 -19.00 17.80
CA PHE A 42 -16.11 -18.26 17.10
C PHE A 42 -15.86 -18.90 15.75
N ILE A 43 -15.85 -18.06 14.72
CA ILE A 43 -15.47 -18.46 13.37
C ILE A 43 -14.28 -17.62 12.93
N ARG A 44 -13.41 -18.23 12.12
CA ARG A 44 -12.34 -17.50 11.47
C ARG A 44 -12.96 -16.51 10.49
N ALA A 45 -12.64 -15.24 10.67
CA ALA A 45 -13.00 -14.18 9.74
C ALA A 45 -11.72 -13.59 9.15
N SER A 46 -11.78 -13.23 7.89
CA SER A 46 -10.74 -12.47 7.22
C SER A 46 -11.42 -11.46 6.32
N TRP A 47 -10.79 -10.31 6.14
CA TRP A 47 -11.20 -9.39 5.10
C TRP A 47 -11.10 -10.10 3.76
N VAL A 48 -12.19 -10.09 3.00
CA VAL A 48 -12.12 -10.39 1.58
C VAL A 48 -11.26 -9.29 0.98
N ARG A 49 -10.01 -9.61 0.66
CA ARG A 49 -9.26 -8.80 -0.30
C ARG A 49 -9.92 -9.06 -1.63
N ASP A 50 -10.43 -8.03 -2.29
CA ASP A 50 -11.02 -8.16 -3.63
C ASP A 50 -10.00 -8.80 -4.57
N GLY A 51 -10.04 -10.14 -4.69
CA GLY A 51 -9.60 -10.99 -5.81
C GLY A 51 -8.23 -10.83 -6.48
N LYS A 52 -7.40 -9.83 -6.19
CA LYS A 52 -6.06 -9.61 -6.75
C LYS A 52 -5.22 -8.95 -5.67
N GLY A 53 -4.26 -9.68 -5.10
CA GLY A 53 -3.33 -9.10 -4.15
C GLY A 53 -2.63 -7.91 -4.79
N ALA A 54 -2.58 -6.78 -4.08
CA ALA A 54 -1.86 -5.61 -4.57
C ALA A 54 -0.41 -5.99 -4.88
N VAL A 55 0.01 -5.71 -6.11
CA VAL A 55 1.34 -5.99 -6.63
C VAL A 55 2.20 -4.78 -6.31
N VAL A 56 3.31 -5.02 -5.61
CA VAL A 56 4.33 -3.98 -5.39
C VAL A 56 5.34 -4.09 -6.51
N ALA A 57 5.44 -3.03 -7.32
CA ALA A 57 6.36 -2.94 -8.45
C ALA A 57 6.90 -1.52 -8.55
N GLY A 58 8.05 -1.35 -9.19
CA GLY A 58 8.66 -0.03 -9.35
C GLY A 58 9.37 0.15 -10.66
N VAL A 59 9.61 1.42 -10.98
CA VAL A 59 10.39 1.85 -12.14
C VAL A 59 11.54 2.74 -11.72
N ARG A 60 12.61 2.68 -12.50
CA ARG A 60 13.71 3.61 -12.49
C ARG A 60 13.56 4.56 -13.66
N VAL A 61 13.58 5.86 -13.37
CA VAL A 61 13.52 6.94 -14.33
C VAL A 61 14.91 7.55 -14.45
N MET A 62 15.46 7.55 -15.66
CA MET A 62 16.67 8.30 -16.00
C MET A 62 16.24 9.61 -16.64
N CYS A 63 16.85 10.71 -16.22
CA CYS A 63 16.45 12.03 -16.69
C CYS A 63 17.61 13.03 -16.75
N ILE A 64 17.38 14.13 -17.45
CA ILE A 64 18.20 15.33 -17.41
C ILE A 64 17.50 16.31 -16.48
N ASP A 65 18.18 16.71 -15.41
CA ASP A 65 17.62 17.55 -14.37
C ASP A 65 17.25 18.93 -14.93
N ARG A 66 16.10 19.43 -14.49
CA ARG A 66 15.61 20.77 -14.80
C ARG A 66 14.65 21.21 -13.71
N PRO A 67 14.41 22.53 -13.58
CA PRO A 67 13.40 23.03 -12.66
C PRO A 67 12.06 22.31 -12.84
N ASN A 68 11.47 21.92 -11.71
CA ASN A 68 10.16 21.27 -11.59
C ASN A 68 10.04 19.82 -12.12
N LEU A 69 11.14 19.19 -12.55
CA LEU A 69 11.07 17.86 -13.17
C LEU A 69 10.40 16.80 -12.29
N LEU A 70 10.75 16.71 -11.01
CA LEU A 70 10.15 15.72 -10.10
C LEU A 70 8.63 15.92 -9.99
N ALA A 71 8.17 17.17 -9.88
CA ALA A 71 6.75 17.47 -9.80
C ALA A 71 6.02 17.09 -11.10
N ASP A 72 6.61 17.38 -12.27
CA ASP A 72 6.05 16.99 -13.56
C ASP A 72 5.93 15.46 -13.69
N ILE A 73 6.95 14.72 -13.22
CA ILE A 73 6.93 13.26 -13.16
C ILE A 73 5.79 12.77 -12.26
N LEU A 74 5.68 13.27 -11.02
CA LEU A 74 4.61 12.86 -10.10
C LEU A 74 3.21 13.18 -10.63
N ASN A 75 3.06 14.34 -11.28
CA ASN A 75 1.79 14.75 -11.87
C ASN A 75 1.39 13.89 -13.06
N SER A 76 2.35 13.40 -13.86
CA SER A 76 2.10 12.61 -15.08
C SER A 76 1.25 11.36 -14.83
N PHE A 77 1.38 10.74 -13.65
CA PHE A 77 0.65 9.53 -13.29
C PHE A 77 -0.39 9.71 -12.18
N SER A 78 -0.57 10.94 -11.67
CA SER A 78 -1.51 11.25 -10.58
C SER A 78 -2.96 10.83 -10.88
N GLY A 79 -3.37 10.89 -12.15
CA GLY A 79 -4.70 10.46 -12.61
C GLY A 79 -4.93 8.95 -12.68
N HIS A 80 -3.91 8.11 -12.44
CA HIS A 80 -4.04 6.64 -12.53
C HIS A 80 -4.51 5.97 -11.23
N ALA A 81 -4.82 6.74 -10.19
CA ALA A 81 -5.30 6.25 -8.89
C ALA A 81 -4.40 5.13 -8.31
N VAL A 82 -3.10 5.37 -8.31
CA VAL A 82 -2.08 4.45 -7.79
C VAL A 82 -1.46 5.00 -6.52
N ASN A 83 -1.11 4.10 -5.60
CA ASN A 83 -0.45 4.47 -4.36
C ASN A 83 1.08 4.45 -4.56
N LEU A 84 1.73 5.60 -4.44
CA LEU A 84 3.19 5.71 -4.47
C LEU A 84 3.74 5.40 -3.07
N GLN A 85 4.37 4.24 -2.92
CA GLN A 85 4.96 3.78 -1.66
C GLN A 85 6.32 4.44 -1.41
N GLN A 86 7.09 4.70 -2.46
CA GLN A 86 8.44 5.20 -2.32
C GLN A 86 8.87 6.03 -3.53
N ALA A 87 9.53 7.15 -3.28
CA ALA A 87 10.29 7.89 -4.27
C ALA A 87 11.71 8.12 -3.71
N ARG A 88 12.73 7.60 -4.40
CA ARG A 88 14.14 7.87 -4.07
C ARG A 88 14.77 8.62 -5.25
N THR A 89 15.38 9.77 -4.98
CA THR A 89 16.10 10.55 -5.99
C THR A 89 17.60 10.41 -5.77
N TYR A 90 18.32 10.29 -6.87
CA TYR A 90 19.77 10.15 -6.89
C TYR A 90 20.33 11.18 -7.87
N PRO A 91 21.11 12.16 -7.40
CA PRO A 91 21.85 13.02 -8.30
C PRO A 91 22.90 12.20 -9.05
N VAL A 92 23.07 12.47 -10.34
CA VAL A 92 24.13 11.91 -11.19
C VAL A 92 25.00 13.08 -11.69
N GLN A 93 26.10 12.78 -12.37
CA GLN A 93 26.95 13.78 -13.02
C GLN A 93 26.29 14.37 -14.28
N ASP A 94 26.80 15.50 -14.74
CA ASP A 94 26.39 16.17 -15.99
C ASP A 94 24.90 16.50 -16.09
N ASN A 95 24.33 17.04 -14.99
CA ASN A 95 22.92 17.42 -14.92
C ASN A 95 21.97 16.24 -15.22
N LYS A 96 22.40 15.01 -14.95
CA LYS A 96 21.55 13.82 -15.04
C LYS A 96 21.02 13.47 -13.65
N GLY A 97 19.84 12.87 -13.63
CA GLY A 97 19.19 12.37 -12.43
C GLY A 97 18.71 10.94 -12.62
N MET A 98 18.58 10.24 -11.51
CA MET A 98 17.93 8.94 -11.45
C MET A 98 16.88 8.97 -10.35
N ILE A 99 15.68 8.46 -10.64
CA ILE A 99 14.57 8.45 -9.70
C ILE A 99 13.96 7.06 -9.68
N ASP A 100 13.94 6.44 -8.50
CA ASP A 100 13.29 5.15 -8.29
C ASP A 100 11.91 5.40 -7.66
N LEU A 101 10.86 4.97 -8.36
CA LEU A 101 9.47 5.07 -7.93
C LEU A 101 8.90 3.68 -7.69
N VAL A 102 8.30 3.46 -6.53
CA VAL A 102 7.67 2.19 -6.15
C VAL A 102 6.19 2.41 -5.87
N PHE A 103 5.37 1.56 -6.47
CA PHE A 103 3.92 1.65 -6.41
C PHE A 103 3.31 0.38 -5.83
N GLU A 104 2.14 0.55 -5.21
CA GLU A 104 1.19 -0.51 -4.96
C GLU A 104 0.10 -0.46 -6.04
N LEU A 105 -0.06 -1.57 -6.77
CA LEU A 105 -0.85 -1.66 -8.00
C LEU A 105 -1.85 -2.81 -7.93
N ASN A 106 -2.95 -2.70 -8.66
CA ASN A 106 -3.93 -3.77 -8.81
C ASN A 106 -3.50 -4.83 -9.83
N ASP A 107 -2.77 -4.41 -10.87
CA ASP A 107 -2.22 -5.29 -11.90
C ASP A 107 -1.04 -4.64 -12.68
N GLN A 108 -0.40 -5.45 -13.52
CA GLN A 108 0.72 -5.03 -14.37
C GLN A 108 0.33 -3.94 -15.37
N LYS A 109 -0.93 -3.89 -15.84
CA LYS A 109 -1.38 -2.91 -16.83
C LYS A 109 -1.35 -1.49 -16.26
N GLN A 110 -1.52 -1.32 -14.95
CA GLN A 110 -1.33 -0.03 -14.31
C GLN A 110 0.14 0.42 -14.35
N LEU A 111 1.10 -0.48 -14.13
CA LEU A 111 2.52 -0.15 -14.24
C LEU A 111 2.87 0.31 -15.66
N ASP A 112 2.33 -0.37 -16.68
CA ASP A 112 2.59 -0.03 -18.08
C ASP A 112 2.06 1.37 -18.41
N LYS A 113 0.87 1.73 -17.90
CA LYS A 113 0.29 3.08 -18.06
C LYS A 113 1.13 4.16 -17.38
N ILE A 114 1.55 3.92 -16.13
CA ILE A 114 2.44 4.85 -15.40
C ILE A 114 3.74 5.04 -16.18
N THR A 115 4.35 3.94 -16.63
CA THR A 115 5.61 3.94 -17.39
C THR A 115 5.48 4.79 -18.64
N ALA A 116 4.40 4.59 -19.41
CA ALA A 116 4.13 5.37 -20.62
C ALA A 116 3.94 6.87 -20.30
N ALA A 117 3.19 7.20 -19.25
CA ALA A 117 2.95 8.59 -18.84
C ALA A 117 4.25 9.30 -18.41
N VAL A 118 5.07 8.64 -17.59
CA VAL A 118 6.37 9.18 -17.14
C VAL A 118 7.31 9.40 -18.32
N TYR A 119 7.33 8.49 -19.30
CA TYR A 119 8.19 8.60 -20.48
C TYR A 119 7.87 9.83 -21.35
N GLN A 120 6.64 10.35 -21.31
CA GLN A 120 6.26 11.57 -22.04
C GLN A 120 6.73 12.87 -21.38
N VAL A 121 7.23 12.81 -20.14
CA VAL A 121 7.68 14.00 -19.43
C VAL A 121 8.99 14.52 -20.03
N SER A 122 8.97 15.77 -20.49
CA SER A 122 10.17 16.42 -21.02
C SER A 122 11.32 16.40 -20.00
N GLY A 123 12.48 15.88 -20.42
CA GLY A 123 13.65 15.64 -19.57
C GLY A 123 13.83 14.18 -19.15
N VAL A 124 12.80 13.33 -19.27
CA VAL A 124 12.95 11.87 -19.09
C VAL A 124 13.62 11.27 -20.32
N THR A 125 14.67 10.48 -20.11
CA THR A 125 15.46 9.86 -21.18
C THR A 125 15.27 8.35 -21.24
N ALA A 126 14.97 7.70 -20.12
CA ALA A 126 14.62 6.28 -20.08
C ALA A 126 13.77 5.95 -18.86
N VAL A 127 12.93 4.92 -18.98
CA VAL A 127 12.21 4.31 -17.86
C VAL A 127 12.41 2.79 -17.93
N THR A 128 12.85 2.17 -16.84
CA THR A 128 13.09 0.72 -16.75
C THR A 128 12.45 0.14 -15.49
N SER A 129 12.09 -1.14 -15.50
CA SER A 129 11.59 -1.80 -14.30
C SER A 129 12.69 -2.00 -13.26
N LEU A 130 12.36 -1.83 -11.97
CA LEU A 130 13.27 -2.16 -10.87
C LEU A 130 13.36 -3.68 -10.72
N LYS A 131 14.59 -4.20 -10.62
CA LYS A 131 14.84 -5.64 -10.46
C LYS A 131 14.46 -6.14 -9.07
N GLU A 132 14.63 -5.31 -8.05
CA GLU A 132 14.29 -5.60 -6.67
C GLU A 132 13.59 -4.38 -6.08
N VAL A 133 12.39 -4.62 -5.55
CA VAL A 133 11.68 -3.62 -4.75
C VAL A 133 11.88 -4.01 -3.30
N GLU A 134 12.83 -3.35 -2.64
CA GLU A 134 13.01 -3.51 -1.19
C GLU A 134 11.69 -3.16 -0.51
N LYS A 135 11.05 -4.14 0.14
CA LYS A 135 9.91 -3.87 1.01
C LYS A 135 10.43 -3.01 2.15
N GLN A 136 9.99 -1.76 2.26
CA GLN A 136 10.14 -1.03 3.51
C GLN A 136 9.45 -1.86 4.59
N SER A 137 10.24 -2.40 5.51
CA SER A 137 9.74 -2.96 6.76
C SER A 137 8.87 -1.90 7.43
N ASP A 138 7.60 -2.23 7.66
CA ASP A 138 6.59 -1.41 8.34
C ASP A 138 7.20 -0.76 9.60
N GLY A 139 7.63 0.49 9.44
CA GLY A 139 8.29 1.29 10.45
C GLY A 139 7.30 1.93 11.41
N ARG A 140 6.25 1.22 11.85
CA ARG A 140 5.45 1.70 12.98
C ARG A 140 6.23 1.48 14.28
N ARG A 141 7.14 2.42 14.55
CA ARG A 141 7.82 2.58 15.85
C ARG A 141 6.77 2.55 16.96
N ARG A 142 6.80 1.53 17.81
CA ARG A 142 6.21 1.59 19.15
C ARG A 142 7.08 2.55 19.95
N GLY A 143 6.60 3.77 20.13
CA GLY A 143 7.10 4.65 21.19
C GLY A 143 6.66 4.03 22.52
N THR A 144 7.60 3.41 23.21
CA THR A 144 7.46 3.09 24.64
C THR A 144 7.67 4.40 25.39
N THR A 145 6.63 4.92 26.02
CA THR A 145 6.78 5.82 27.17
C THR A 145 6.12 5.16 28.36
N ALA A 146 6.96 4.75 29.31
CA ALA A 146 6.55 4.28 30.62
C ALA A 146 6.14 5.48 31.48
N SER A 147 5.06 5.32 32.23
CA SER A 147 4.78 6.00 33.50
C SER A 147 4.06 5.01 34.38
#